data_AF-A0A7V6D4D2-F1
#
_entry.id   AF-A0A7V6D4D2-F1
#
_cell.length_a   1.000
_cell.length_b   1.000
_cell.length_c   1.000
_cell.angle_alpha   90.00
_cell.angle_beta   90.00
_cell.angle_gamma   90.00
#
_symmetry.space_group_name_H-M   'P 1'
#
loop_
_entity.id
_entity.type
_entity.pdbx_description
1 polymer ?
#
loop_
_entity_poly.entity_id
_entity_poly.type
_entity_poly.pdbx_seq_one_letter_code
_entity_poly.pdbx_strand_id
1 'polypeptide(L)'
;MLYRVSVTPAPGQPDGRGAEVQAEAAALGIGGIERIETATLYFLEGQLSQAEQERLAEALLADPVVERCRWEPSDGSEAGAPPGARVVEVAFLPGVTDAVAESLLTGARLLGVGGLAWAATARRYVVYGSLDEADLHRFARALLANELIQAYRLGPVRPLRAGQPRPTPWVETLPLRAASPQALARLSRERLLSLDAGEMAAIQRHFAGAGRDPTDVELETLAQTWSEHCVHKTFRALVEYREYEGSRLVRSERIDGLLDTFIRAATERIAAPWVRSAFADNAGIIDFDGAHELSFKVETHNHPSALEPFGGANTGVGGVVRDIIGVSARPIANTDVLCFGPQDLPFSSLPPGVLHPRRVCSGVIAGIEDYGNKMGIPTVNGAILFDPGYTANPLVFCGCVGIAPQGLHRNDARPGDRVLVIGGRTGRDGLHGATFSSAELTHQTGALAAGAVQIGNPITEKLVLEAVLAARDRGLYTAITDCGAGGLSSAVGEMGRRVGATIQLERVPLKYQGLRPWEIWLSESQERMVLAVPPEHVEAVLEICRARDVEATDIGE
;
A
#
# COMPACT_ATOMS: atom_id res chain seq x y z
N MET A 1 9.98 -29.76 -7.31
CA MET A 1 11.19 -29.61 -6.46
C MET A 1 11.23 -28.18 -5.94
N LEU A 2 11.89 -27.93 -4.81
CA LEU A 2 12.16 -26.57 -4.33
C LEU A 2 13.65 -26.29 -4.51
N TYR A 3 13.96 -25.22 -5.23
CA TYR A 3 15.30 -24.74 -5.50
C TYR A 3 15.56 -23.49 -4.67
N ARG A 4 16.78 -23.38 -4.16
CA ARG A 4 17.32 -22.19 -3.55
C ARG A 4 18.39 -21.65 -4.50
N VAL A 5 18.18 -20.44 -4.99
CA VAL A 5 19.08 -19.77 -5.93
C VAL A 5 19.70 -18.58 -5.23
N SER A 6 21.02 -18.50 -5.25
CA SER A 6 21.76 -17.35 -4.71
C SER A 6 22.40 -16.55 -5.83
N VAL A 7 22.16 -15.25 -5.82
CA VAL A 7 22.73 -14.30 -6.76
C VAL A 7 23.63 -13.36 -5.99
N THR A 8 24.91 -13.33 -6.37
CA THR A 8 25.96 -12.55 -5.72
C THR A 8 26.75 -11.77 -6.76
N PRO A 9 27.45 -10.68 -6.38
CA PRO A 9 28.41 -10.05 -7.28
C PRO A 9 29.42 -11.07 -7.83
N ALA A 10 29.74 -10.94 -9.12
CA ALA A 10 30.76 -11.75 -9.76
C ALA A 10 32.16 -11.45 -9.16
N PRO A 11 33.12 -12.39 -9.23
CA PRO A 11 34.46 -12.17 -8.70
C PRO A 11 35.10 -10.88 -9.24
N GLY A 12 35.56 -10.01 -8.33
CA GLY A 12 36.16 -8.72 -8.68
C GLY A 12 35.16 -7.57 -8.89
N GLN A 13 33.85 -7.84 -8.86
CA GLN A 13 32.83 -6.80 -8.88
C GLN A 13 32.55 -6.28 -7.46
N PRO A 14 32.27 -4.97 -7.31
CA PRO A 14 31.95 -4.40 -6.01
C PRO A 14 30.58 -4.85 -5.52
N ASP A 15 30.46 -5.04 -4.20
CA ASP A 15 29.18 -5.21 -3.52
C ASP A 15 28.69 -3.87 -2.99
N GLY A 16 28.02 -3.10 -3.86
CA GLY A 16 27.51 -1.77 -3.50
C GLY A 16 26.52 -1.81 -2.34
N ARG A 17 25.65 -2.83 -2.29
CA ARG A 17 24.65 -3.00 -1.21
C ARG A 17 25.32 -3.32 0.11
N GLY A 18 26.33 -4.18 0.10
CA GLY A 18 27.14 -4.48 1.29
C GLY A 18 27.82 -3.24 1.84
N ALA A 19 28.41 -2.41 0.97
CA ALA A 19 29.07 -1.16 1.35
C ALA A 19 28.08 -0.13 1.93
N GLU A 20 26.89 0.00 1.34
CA GLU A 20 25.83 0.90 1.81
C GLU A 20 25.36 0.51 3.22
N VAL A 21 24.99 -0.76 3.43
CA VAL A 21 24.57 -1.26 4.74
C VAL A 21 25.66 -1.08 5.80
N GLN A 22 26.92 -1.28 5.41
CA GLN A 22 28.06 -1.06 6.31
C GLN A 22 28.20 0.43 6.70
N ALA A 23 28.02 1.35 5.75
CA ALA A 23 28.05 2.79 6.01
C ALA A 23 26.89 3.23 6.92
N GLU A 24 25.69 2.68 6.72
CA GLU A 24 24.53 2.94 7.58
C GLU A 24 24.73 2.40 9.00
N ALA A 25 25.31 1.20 9.13
CA ALA A 25 25.63 0.62 10.43
C ALA A 25 26.60 1.52 11.22
N ALA A 26 27.64 2.03 10.54
CA ALA A 26 28.57 2.97 11.13
C ALA A 26 27.88 4.28 11.55
N ALA A 27 26.98 4.83 10.72
CA ALA A 27 26.22 6.03 11.03
C ALA A 27 25.28 5.88 12.24
N LEU A 28 24.78 4.67 12.48
CA LEU A 28 23.97 4.34 13.66
C LEU A 28 24.81 3.96 14.90
N GLY A 29 26.14 4.04 14.82
CA GLY A 29 27.04 3.68 15.92
C GLY A 29 27.12 2.17 16.18
N ILE A 30 26.77 1.33 15.20
CA ILE A 30 26.91 -0.12 15.27
C ILE A 30 28.34 -0.48 14.87
N GLY A 31 29.22 -0.60 15.87
CA GLY A 31 30.62 -0.97 15.68
C GLY A 31 30.87 -2.47 15.49
N GLY A 32 32.13 -2.82 15.22
CA GLY A 32 32.58 -4.22 15.13
C GLY A 32 32.34 -4.90 13.77
N ILE A 33 31.73 -4.20 12.80
CA ILE A 33 31.54 -4.67 11.42
C ILE A 33 32.76 -4.24 10.59
N GLU A 34 33.49 -5.22 10.05
CA GLU A 34 34.63 -4.98 9.16
C GLU A 34 34.22 -4.97 7.69
N ARG A 35 33.29 -5.87 7.33
CA ARG A 35 32.83 -6.07 5.96
C ARG A 35 31.47 -6.75 5.93
N ILE A 36 30.64 -6.38 4.95
CA ILE A 36 29.37 -7.05 4.66
C ILE A 36 29.40 -7.51 3.20
N GLU A 37 29.05 -8.78 2.97
CA GLU A 37 28.72 -9.31 1.64
C GLU A 37 27.22 -9.61 1.57
N THR A 38 26.61 -9.36 0.43
CA THR A 38 25.18 -9.53 0.19
C THR A 38 24.90 -10.54 -0.91
N ALA A 39 23.76 -11.22 -0.80
CA ALA A 39 23.19 -12.02 -1.87
C ALA A 39 21.69 -11.81 -1.95
N THR A 40 21.16 -11.76 -3.16
CA THR A 40 19.74 -11.96 -3.41
C THR A 40 19.47 -13.45 -3.43
N LEU A 41 18.44 -13.89 -2.70
CA LEU A 41 18.02 -15.28 -2.68
C LEU A 41 16.66 -15.40 -3.36
N TYR A 42 16.52 -16.44 -4.20
CA TYR A 42 15.25 -16.84 -4.78
C TYR A 42 14.91 -18.26 -4.35
N PHE A 43 13.68 -18.49 -3.96
CA PHE A 43 13.13 -19.79 -3.61
C PHE A 43 12.11 -20.17 -4.68
N LEU A 44 12.46 -21.13 -5.53
CA LEU A 44 11.70 -21.47 -6.73
C LEU A 44 11.12 -22.87 -6.61
N GLU A 45 9.82 -23.01 -6.67
CA GLU A 45 9.15 -24.31 -6.65
C GLU A 45 8.60 -24.64 -8.03
N GLY A 46 8.99 -25.80 -8.56
CA GLY A 46 8.58 -26.20 -9.90
C GLY A 46 9.21 -27.51 -10.37
N GLN A 47 8.82 -27.92 -11.57
CA GLN A 47 9.51 -28.95 -12.35
C GLN A 47 10.29 -28.23 -13.46
N LEU A 48 11.59 -28.01 -13.23
CA LEU A 48 12.44 -27.24 -14.13
C LEU A 48 13.56 -28.11 -14.67
N SER A 49 13.65 -28.22 -15.99
CA SER A 49 14.80 -28.78 -16.68
C SER A 49 16.04 -27.90 -16.49
N GLN A 50 17.23 -28.47 -16.71
CA GLN A 50 18.48 -27.70 -16.61
C GLN A 50 18.50 -26.51 -17.58
N ALA A 51 18.00 -26.68 -18.81
CA ALA A 51 17.92 -25.61 -19.80
C ALA A 51 16.96 -24.48 -19.39
N GLU A 52 15.88 -24.80 -18.67
CA GLU A 52 14.98 -23.79 -18.10
C GLU A 52 15.64 -23.05 -16.93
N GLN A 53 16.41 -23.75 -16.09
CA GLN A 53 17.17 -23.12 -14.99
C GLN A 53 18.23 -22.15 -15.52
N GLU A 54 18.98 -22.55 -16.54
CA GLU A 54 19.98 -21.68 -17.22
C GLU A 54 19.30 -20.45 -17.82
N ARG A 55 18.17 -20.64 -18.52
CA ARG A 55 17.40 -19.53 -19.10
C ARG A 55 16.87 -18.55 -18.06
N LEU A 56 16.32 -19.06 -16.94
CA LEU A 56 15.88 -18.20 -15.83
C LEU A 56 17.06 -17.44 -15.23
N ALA A 57 18.21 -18.11 -15.05
CA ALA A 57 19.41 -17.50 -14.50
C ALA A 57 19.91 -16.32 -15.35
N GLU A 58 20.03 -16.53 -16.66
CA GLU A 58 20.56 -15.53 -17.60
C GLU A 58 19.59 -14.38 -17.90
N ALA A 59 18.28 -14.66 -17.91
CA ALA A 59 17.29 -13.69 -18.34
C ALA A 59 16.62 -12.91 -17.20
N LEU A 60 16.44 -13.52 -16.02
CA LEU A 60 15.58 -12.96 -14.96
C LEU A 60 16.23 -12.90 -13.58
N LEU A 61 17.16 -13.80 -13.24
CA LEU A 61 17.64 -13.90 -11.86
C LEU A 61 18.93 -13.11 -11.61
N ALA A 62 19.86 -13.09 -12.56
CA ALA A 62 21.16 -12.46 -12.42
C ALA A 62 21.56 -11.69 -13.68
N ASP A 63 22.26 -10.57 -13.51
CA ASP A 63 22.98 -9.93 -14.60
C ASP A 63 24.22 -10.76 -14.96
N PRO A 64 24.35 -11.29 -16.19
CA PRO A 64 25.45 -12.19 -16.55
C PRO A 64 26.83 -11.53 -16.60
N VAL A 65 26.90 -10.19 -16.58
CA VAL A 65 28.15 -9.42 -16.62
C VAL A 65 28.70 -9.17 -15.23
N VAL A 66 27.82 -8.78 -14.29
CA VAL A 66 28.22 -8.31 -12.96
C VAL A 66 27.82 -9.21 -11.80
N GLU A 67 26.97 -10.21 -12.05
CA GLU A 67 26.50 -11.15 -11.03
C GLU A 67 26.78 -12.60 -11.42
N ARG A 68 26.71 -13.48 -10.42
CA ARG A 68 26.76 -14.92 -10.58
C ARG A 68 25.59 -15.55 -9.87
N CYS A 69 25.00 -16.55 -10.53
CA CYS A 69 23.86 -17.31 -10.05
C CYS A 69 24.31 -18.72 -9.64
N ARG A 70 23.92 -19.17 -8.45
CA ARG A 70 24.19 -20.54 -7.97
C ARG A 70 22.89 -21.20 -7.53
N TRP A 71 22.61 -22.36 -8.11
CA TRP A 71 21.44 -23.18 -7.83
C TRP A 71 21.77 -24.30 -6.84
N GLU A 72 20.92 -24.48 -5.84
CA GLU A 72 21.03 -25.55 -4.84
C GLU A 72 19.63 -26.17 -4.62
N PRO A 73 19.51 -27.50 -4.48
CA PRO A 73 18.29 -28.11 -3.96
C PRO A 73 18.02 -27.57 -2.54
N SER A 74 16.79 -27.16 -2.27
CA SER A 74 16.37 -26.76 -0.91
C SER A 74 16.03 -28.00 -0.08
N ASP A 75 17.03 -28.86 0.19
CA ASP A 75 16.87 -30.11 0.95
C ASP A 75 17.22 -29.98 2.45
N GLY A 76 17.55 -28.77 2.90
CA GLY A 76 17.91 -28.48 4.29
C GLY A 76 19.41 -28.59 4.59
N SER A 77 20.25 -28.97 3.61
CA SER A 77 21.71 -28.92 3.71
C SER A 77 22.24 -27.52 3.34
N GLU A 78 21.91 -26.52 4.14
CA GLU A 78 22.17 -25.12 3.78
C GLU A 78 23.61 -24.71 4.08
N ALA A 79 24.23 -23.97 3.15
CA ALA A 79 25.59 -23.48 3.31
C ALA A 79 25.70 -22.58 4.55
N GLY A 80 26.40 -23.10 5.57
CA GLY A 80 26.69 -22.39 6.82
C GLY A 80 27.48 -21.10 6.61
N ALA A 81 27.66 -20.35 7.69
CA ALA A 81 28.48 -19.14 7.64
C ALA A 81 29.93 -19.48 7.23
N PRO A 82 30.56 -18.69 6.34
CA PRO A 82 31.99 -18.79 6.11
C PRO A 82 32.77 -18.69 7.42
N PRO A 83 33.96 -19.32 7.55
CA PRO A 83 34.79 -19.21 8.73
C PRO A 83 35.05 -17.73 9.08
N GLY A 84 34.81 -17.35 10.35
CA GLY A 84 34.98 -15.96 10.80
C GLY A 84 33.84 -15.01 10.44
N ALA A 85 32.76 -15.49 9.82
CA ALA A 85 31.59 -14.68 9.49
C ALA A 85 30.34 -15.11 10.25
N ARG A 86 29.32 -14.27 10.17
CA ARG A 86 27.96 -14.51 10.69
C ARG A 86 26.97 -14.23 9.56
N VAL A 87 25.91 -15.01 9.50
CA VAL A 87 24.91 -14.89 8.42
C VAL A 87 23.61 -14.38 9.02
N VAL A 88 23.02 -13.39 8.37
CA VAL A 88 21.64 -12.95 8.62
C VAL A 88 20.87 -13.08 7.33
N GLU A 89 19.77 -13.83 7.33
CA GLU A 89 18.87 -13.89 6.19
C GLU A 89 17.52 -13.27 6.54
N VAL A 90 16.97 -12.49 5.61
CA VAL A 90 15.75 -11.72 5.77
C VAL A 90 14.79 -12.09 4.65
N ALA A 91 13.59 -12.54 4.98
CA ALA A 91 12.53 -12.88 4.01
C ALA A 91 11.21 -12.20 4.40
N PHE A 92 10.30 -12.04 3.44
CA PHE A 92 8.97 -11.55 3.71
C PHE A 92 8.15 -12.52 4.59
N LEU A 93 7.27 -11.95 5.40
CA LEU A 93 6.25 -12.69 6.14
C LEU A 93 5.21 -13.27 5.17
N PRO A 94 4.55 -14.40 5.53
CA PRO A 94 3.50 -14.98 4.69
C PRO A 94 2.37 -13.99 4.41
N GLY A 95 2.02 -13.84 3.14
CA GLY A 95 0.91 -12.98 2.70
C GLY A 95 1.32 -11.55 2.38
N VAL A 96 2.54 -11.13 2.68
CA VAL A 96 3.12 -9.86 2.20
C VAL A 96 3.42 -9.97 0.72
N THR A 97 3.15 -8.89 -0.04
CA THR A 97 3.46 -8.82 -1.47
C THR A 97 4.97 -8.89 -1.71
N ASP A 98 5.37 -9.84 -2.56
CA ASP A 98 6.73 -9.94 -3.11
C ASP A 98 6.67 -9.66 -4.61
N ALA A 99 6.75 -8.37 -4.97
CA ALA A 99 6.61 -7.90 -6.35
C ALA A 99 7.70 -8.49 -7.28
N VAL A 100 8.89 -8.80 -6.74
CA VAL A 100 9.97 -9.44 -7.50
C VAL A 100 9.60 -10.89 -7.83
N ALA A 101 9.08 -11.64 -6.86
CA ALA A 101 8.61 -13.00 -7.09
C ALA A 101 7.43 -13.05 -8.07
N GLU A 102 6.48 -12.12 -7.98
CA GLU A 102 5.36 -11.99 -8.93
C GLU A 102 5.85 -11.69 -10.36
N SER A 103 6.77 -10.73 -10.49
CA SER A 103 7.39 -10.38 -11.78
C SER A 103 8.19 -11.55 -12.36
N LEU A 104 8.90 -12.30 -11.51
CA LEU A 104 9.64 -13.50 -11.91
C LEU A 104 8.70 -14.59 -12.45
N LEU A 105 7.57 -14.84 -11.78
CA LEU A 105 6.58 -15.82 -12.26
C LEU A 105 5.99 -15.41 -13.60
N THR A 106 5.70 -14.12 -13.79
CA THR A 106 5.20 -13.59 -15.07
C THR A 106 6.27 -13.67 -16.16
N GLY A 107 7.49 -13.23 -15.89
CA GLY A 107 8.61 -13.32 -16.82
C GLY A 107 8.93 -14.77 -17.21
N ALA A 108 8.88 -15.72 -16.26
CA ALA A 108 9.08 -17.13 -16.54
C ALA A 108 8.05 -17.67 -17.55
N ARG A 109 6.77 -17.31 -17.40
CA ARG A 109 5.73 -17.68 -18.37
C ARG A 109 6.01 -17.10 -19.76
N LEU A 110 6.43 -15.84 -19.84
CA LEU A 110 6.78 -15.18 -21.11
C LEU A 110 8.01 -15.83 -21.79
N LEU A 111 8.96 -16.36 -21.02
CA LEU A 111 10.10 -17.11 -21.54
C LEU A 111 9.78 -18.56 -21.94
N GLY A 112 8.52 -18.97 -21.79
CA GLY A 112 8.05 -20.35 -22.06
C GLY A 112 8.37 -21.34 -20.94
N VAL A 113 8.76 -20.88 -19.75
CA VAL A 113 9.08 -21.71 -18.58
C VAL A 113 7.81 -21.93 -17.75
N GLY A 114 6.94 -22.82 -18.21
CA GLY A 114 5.65 -23.12 -17.57
C GLY A 114 5.75 -23.98 -16.30
N GLY A 115 6.91 -24.61 -16.05
CA GLY A 115 7.11 -25.50 -14.91
C GLY A 115 7.32 -24.80 -13.57
N LEU A 116 7.48 -23.47 -13.55
CA LEU A 116 7.65 -22.68 -12.32
C LEU A 116 6.28 -22.36 -11.70
N ALA A 117 5.98 -22.99 -10.57
CA ALA A 117 4.69 -22.88 -9.90
C ALA A 117 4.65 -21.81 -8.80
N TRP A 118 5.79 -21.49 -8.20
CA TRP A 118 5.87 -20.52 -7.12
C TRP A 118 7.28 -19.96 -6.96
N ALA A 119 7.35 -18.71 -6.52
CA ALA A 119 8.59 -18.01 -6.20
C ALA A 119 8.44 -17.23 -4.90
N ALA A 120 9.56 -17.02 -4.21
CA ALA A 120 9.71 -16.03 -3.15
C ALA A 120 11.16 -15.51 -3.15
N THR A 121 11.36 -14.32 -2.63
CA THR A 121 12.67 -13.70 -2.49
C THR A 121 13.08 -13.53 -1.04
N ALA A 122 14.39 -13.47 -0.82
CA ALA A 122 14.99 -13.11 0.45
C ALA A 122 16.33 -12.41 0.22
N ARG A 123 16.89 -11.82 1.26
CA ARG A 123 18.24 -11.25 1.25
C ARG A 123 19.12 -12.01 2.23
N ARG A 124 20.37 -12.24 1.84
CA ARG A 124 21.42 -12.79 2.70
C ARG A 124 22.47 -11.72 2.94
N TYR A 125 22.85 -11.55 4.20
CA TYR A 125 23.95 -10.69 4.65
C TYR A 125 24.98 -11.58 5.34
N VAL A 126 26.21 -11.56 4.84
CA VAL A 126 27.36 -12.22 5.45
C VAL A 126 28.20 -11.13 6.11
N VAL A 127 28.18 -11.10 7.43
CA VAL A 127 28.80 -10.09 8.28
C VAL A 127 30.13 -10.61 8.80
N TYR A 128 31.21 -9.91 8.47
CA TYR A 128 32.56 -10.16 8.98
C TYR A 128 32.88 -9.14 10.07
N GLY A 129 33.48 -9.62 11.16
CA GLY A 129 33.88 -8.79 12.29
C GLY A 129 33.58 -9.45 13.63
N SER A 130 33.53 -8.62 14.69
CA SER A 130 33.52 -9.07 16.08
C SER A 130 32.19 -8.85 16.80
N LEU A 131 31.06 -8.96 16.10
CA LEU A 131 29.73 -8.84 16.72
C LEU A 131 29.38 -10.14 17.45
N ASP A 132 28.91 -10.00 18.68
CA ASP A 132 28.26 -11.09 19.37
C ASP A 132 26.83 -11.31 18.84
N GLU A 133 26.15 -12.34 19.34
CA GLU A 133 24.80 -12.68 18.91
C GLU A 133 23.78 -11.59 19.24
N ALA A 134 23.93 -10.91 20.38
CA ALA A 134 23.03 -9.85 20.80
C ALA A 134 23.17 -8.61 19.91
N ASP A 135 24.41 -8.23 19.59
CA ASP A 135 24.74 -7.15 18.66
C ASP A 135 24.23 -7.45 17.25
N LEU A 136 24.31 -8.69 16.77
CA LEU A 136 23.73 -9.10 15.48
C LEU A 136 22.22 -8.96 15.46
N HIS A 137 21.52 -9.35 16.52
CA HIS A 137 20.08 -9.14 16.62
C HIS A 137 19.73 -7.64 16.63
N ARG A 138 20.51 -6.81 17.34
CA ARG A 138 20.33 -5.34 17.31
C ARG A 138 20.53 -4.80 15.90
N PHE A 139 21.59 -5.20 15.22
CA PHE A 139 21.90 -4.80 13.86
C PHE A 139 20.81 -5.21 12.87
N ALA A 140 20.34 -6.46 12.95
CA ALA A 140 19.29 -6.97 12.08
C ALA A 140 17.98 -6.19 12.21
N ARG A 141 17.52 -5.90 13.44
CA ARG A 141 16.31 -5.10 13.69
C ARG A 141 16.47 -3.64 13.32
N ALA A 142 17.65 -3.07 13.57
CA ALA A 142 17.92 -1.67 13.32
C ALA A 142 18.01 -1.32 11.83
N LEU A 143 18.54 -2.24 10.99
CA LEU A 143 18.85 -1.94 9.58
C LEU A 143 18.41 -3.00 8.57
N LEU A 144 18.50 -4.29 8.88
CA LEU A 144 18.37 -5.33 7.85
C LEU A 144 16.93 -5.75 7.58
N ALA A 145 16.09 -5.73 8.62
CA ALA A 145 14.73 -6.22 8.56
C ALA A 145 13.74 -5.20 9.11
N ASN A 146 12.54 -5.16 8.52
CA ASN A 146 11.37 -4.58 9.15
C ASN A 146 10.45 -5.71 9.63
N GLU A 147 10.39 -5.93 10.95
CA GLU A 147 9.64 -7.05 11.56
C GLU A 147 8.11 -6.97 11.33
N LEU A 148 7.58 -5.85 10.79
CA LEU A 148 6.19 -5.72 10.37
C LEU A 148 5.86 -6.54 9.12
N ILE A 149 6.83 -6.64 8.20
CA ILE A 149 6.65 -7.26 6.87
C ILE A 149 7.66 -8.36 6.58
N GLN A 150 8.71 -8.48 7.39
CA GLN A 150 9.80 -9.43 7.20
C GLN A 150 10.09 -10.20 8.48
N ALA A 151 10.64 -11.40 8.33
CA ALA A 151 11.30 -12.12 9.40
C ALA A 151 12.77 -12.28 9.04
N TYR A 152 13.63 -12.26 10.06
CA TYR A 152 15.04 -12.58 9.88
C TYR A 152 15.46 -13.77 10.73
N ARG A 153 16.53 -14.44 10.31
CA ARG A 153 17.20 -15.51 11.06
C ARG A 153 18.71 -15.29 11.06
N LEU A 154 19.36 -15.66 12.16
CA LEU A 154 20.81 -15.83 12.19
C LEU A 154 21.14 -17.18 11.57
N GLY A 155 21.47 -17.17 10.29
CA GLY A 155 21.54 -18.35 9.45
C GLY A 155 20.40 -18.40 8.43
N PRO A 156 20.14 -19.58 7.85
CA PRO A 156 19.29 -19.65 6.69
C PRO A 156 17.80 -19.46 6.99
N VAL A 157 17.12 -18.78 6.07
CA VAL A 157 15.67 -18.60 6.08
C VAL A 157 14.99 -19.52 5.06
N ARG A 158 13.77 -19.91 5.37
CA ARG A 158 12.87 -20.57 4.43
C ARG A 158 11.57 -19.77 4.37
N PRO A 159 11.29 -19.05 3.28
CA PRO A 159 10.03 -18.35 3.14
C PRO A 159 8.88 -19.34 3.24
N LEU A 160 7.86 -18.96 3.98
CA LEU A 160 6.66 -19.76 4.16
C LEU A 160 5.61 -19.28 3.15
N ARG A 161 4.97 -20.23 2.47
CA ARG A 161 3.73 -19.92 1.74
C ARG A 161 2.66 -19.45 2.74
N ALA A 162 1.85 -18.49 2.31
CA ALA A 162 0.57 -18.27 2.97
C ALA A 162 -0.18 -19.62 2.99
N GLY A 163 -0.65 -20.04 4.17
CA GLY A 163 -1.18 -21.39 4.39
C GLY A 163 -2.41 -21.71 3.53
N GLN A 164 -2.64 -23.00 3.29
CA GLN A 164 -3.90 -23.51 2.73
C GLN A 164 -5.06 -23.41 3.75
N PRO A 165 -6.32 -23.26 3.30
CA PRO A 165 -7.41 -22.60 4.03
C PRO A 165 -7.87 -23.30 5.32
N ARG A 166 -8.45 -22.50 6.25
CA ARG A 166 -9.50 -22.93 7.19
C ARG A 166 -10.87 -22.86 6.47
N PRO A 167 -11.86 -23.69 6.84
CA PRO A 167 -13.03 -23.93 5.98
C PRO A 167 -13.92 -22.71 5.82
N THR A 168 -14.66 -22.72 4.69
CA THR A 168 -15.75 -21.87 4.19
C THR A 168 -15.81 -20.42 4.71
N PRO A 169 -15.81 -19.40 3.83
CA PRO A 169 -16.09 -18.03 4.27
C PRO A 169 -17.42 -18.03 5.05
N TRP A 170 -17.36 -17.64 6.32
CA TRP A 170 -18.52 -17.53 7.19
C TRP A 170 -18.67 -16.07 7.59
N VAL A 171 -19.90 -15.60 7.55
CA VAL A 171 -20.29 -14.26 7.96
C VAL A 171 -20.75 -14.35 9.41
N GLU A 172 -20.14 -13.57 10.28
CA GLU A 172 -20.53 -13.52 11.69
C GLU A 172 -21.72 -12.59 11.87
N THR A 173 -22.74 -13.01 12.62
CA THR A 173 -23.82 -12.10 13.06
C THR A 173 -23.52 -11.64 14.48
N LEU A 174 -23.44 -10.32 14.68
CA LEU A 174 -23.00 -9.71 15.93
C LEU A 174 -24.21 -9.29 16.76
N PRO A 175 -24.42 -9.83 17.99
CA PRO A 175 -25.61 -9.57 18.80
C PRO A 175 -25.61 -8.15 19.39
N LEU A 176 -25.82 -7.16 18.53
CA LEU A 176 -25.64 -5.74 18.82
C LEU A 176 -26.91 -5.12 19.40
N ARG A 177 -28.11 -5.62 19.03
CA ARG A 177 -29.39 -5.06 19.50
C ARG A 177 -29.60 -5.12 21.02
N ALA A 178 -29.14 -6.20 21.64
CA ALA A 178 -29.27 -6.43 23.09
C ALA A 178 -28.00 -6.05 23.88
N ALA A 179 -26.97 -5.54 23.21
CA ALA A 179 -25.71 -5.18 23.84
C ALA A 179 -25.86 -3.97 24.78
N SER A 180 -25.29 -4.06 25.98
CA SER A 180 -25.18 -2.90 26.88
C SER A 180 -24.17 -1.88 26.32
N PRO A 181 -24.21 -0.60 26.76
CA PRO A 181 -23.21 0.38 26.38
C PRO A 181 -21.77 -0.07 26.63
N GLN A 182 -21.52 -0.81 27.72
CA GLN A 182 -20.21 -1.38 28.02
C GLN A 182 -19.81 -2.49 27.04
N ALA A 183 -20.77 -3.31 26.60
CA ALA A 183 -20.55 -4.34 25.60
C ALA A 183 -20.26 -3.73 24.21
N LEU A 184 -20.97 -2.65 23.83
CA LEU A 184 -20.70 -1.91 22.60
C LEU A 184 -19.30 -1.29 22.60
N ALA A 185 -18.92 -0.61 23.69
CA ALA A 185 -17.58 -0.04 23.82
C ALA A 185 -16.48 -1.12 23.81
N ARG A 186 -16.76 -2.29 24.39
CA ARG A 186 -15.86 -3.44 24.32
C ARG A 186 -15.71 -3.96 22.89
N LEU A 187 -16.81 -4.14 22.17
CA LEU A 187 -16.82 -4.61 20.78
C LEU A 187 -16.02 -3.67 19.87
N SER A 188 -16.24 -2.34 19.98
CA SER A 188 -15.50 -1.33 19.21
C SER A 188 -13.99 -1.43 19.42
N ARG A 189 -13.55 -1.60 20.68
CA ARG A 189 -12.12 -1.75 21.01
C ARG A 189 -11.53 -3.08 20.55
N GLU A 190 -12.21 -4.20 20.80
CA GLU A 190 -11.71 -5.54 20.46
C GLU A 190 -11.60 -5.75 18.94
N ARG A 191 -12.45 -5.07 18.16
CA ARG A 191 -12.45 -5.12 16.69
C ARG A 191 -11.78 -3.93 16.01
N LEU A 192 -11.19 -3.00 16.77
CA LEU A 192 -10.50 -1.82 16.22
C LEU A 192 -11.39 -0.98 15.28
N LEU A 193 -12.68 -0.87 15.62
CA LEU A 193 -13.66 -0.13 14.80
C LEU A 193 -13.43 1.38 14.86
N SER A 194 -12.73 1.87 15.89
CA SER A 194 -12.54 3.30 16.17
C SER A 194 -13.85 4.10 16.22
N LEU A 195 -14.95 3.44 16.59
CA LEU A 195 -16.26 4.04 16.77
C LEU A 195 -16.49 4.47 18.21
N ASP A 196 -16.99 5.69 18.41
CA ASP A 196 -17.32 6.21 19.73
C ASP A 196 -18.65 5.63 20.27
N ALA A 197 -18.97 5.98 21.52
CA ALA A 197 -20.17 5.47 22.18
C ALA A 197 -21.48 5.93 21.51
N GLY A 198 -21.51 7.15 20.97
CA GLY A 198 -22.65 7.71 20.25
C GLY A 198 -22.86 7.04 18.90
N GLU A 199 -21.77 6.78 18.17
CA GLU A 199 -21.76 6.09 16.88
C GLU A 199 -22.20 4.64 17.04
N MET A 200 -21.63 3.90 18.00
CA MET A 200 -22.05 2.53 18.30
C MET A 200 -23.53 2.47 18.70
N ALA A 201 -24.03 3.45 19.47
CA ALA A 201 -25.44 3.53 19.82
C ALA A 201 -26.33 3.87 18.60
N ALA A 202 -25.85 4.66 17.65
CA ALA A 202 -26.57 4.96 16.42
C ALA A 202 -26.70 3.70 15.54
N ILE A 203 -25.62 2.94 15.38
CA ILE A 203 -25.61 1.65 14.69
C ILE A 203 -26.57 0.68 15.39
N GLN A 204 -26.54 0.60 16.72
CA GLN A 204 -27.49 -0.22 17.48
C GLN A 204 -28.94 0.14 17.21
N ARG A 205 -29.28 1.43 17.23
CA ARG A 205 -30.65 1.87 16.92
C ARG A 205 -31.06 1.51 15.50
N HIS A 206 -30.16 1.65 14.52
CA HIS A 206 -30.43 1.27 13.13
C HIS A 206 -30.82 -0.21 13.01
N PHE A 207 -29.98 -1.10 13.53
CA PHE A 207 -30.22 -2.55 13.48
C PHE A 207 -31.40 -3.00 14.36
N ALA A 208 -31.64 -2.34 15.49
CA ALA A 208 -32.85 -2.52 16.27
C ALA A 208 -34.12 -2.19 15.47
N GLY A 209 -34.11 -1.06 14.74
CA GLY A 209 -35.20 -0.67 13.84
C GLY A 209 -35.40 -1.63 12.67
N ALA A 210 -34.31 -2.19 12.14
CA ALA A 210 -34.36 -3.22 11.08
C ALA A 210 -34.82 -4.60 11.59
N GLY A 211 -34.97 -4.79 12.90
CA GLY A 211 -35.42 -6.06 13.48
C GLY A 211 -34.40 -7.21 13.37
N ARG A 212 -33.13 -6.91 13.08
CA ARG A 212 -32.05 -7.90 12.95
C ARG A 212 -30.73 -7.38 13.48
N ASP A 213 -29.83 -8.29 13.80
CA ASP A 213 -28.45 -7.96 14.17
C ASP A 213 -27.57 -7.76 12.91
N PRO A 214 -26.53 -6.90 12.98
CA PRO A 214 -25.60 -6.70 11.86
C PRO A 214 -24.73 -7.92 11.62
N THR A 215 -24.28 -8.07 10.39
CA THR A 215 -23.12 -8.91 10.08
C THR A 215 -21.81 -8.20 10.44
N ASP A 216 -20.72 -8.95 10.54
CA ASP A 216 -19.37 -8.37 10.61
C ASP A 216 -19.07 -7.49 9.39
N VAL A 217 -19.41 -7.93 8.17
CA VAL A 217 -19.23 -7.13 6.95
C VAL A 217 -19.91 -5.76 7.06
N GLU A 218 -21.15 -5.72 7.54
CA GLU A 218 -21.91 -4.47 7.70
C GLU A 218 -21.32 -3.56 8.77
N LEU A 219 -20.95 -4.12 9.92
CA LEU A 219 -20.37 -3.34 11.02
C LEU A 219 -18.99 -2.77 10.64
N GLU A 220 -18.13 -3.58 10.04
CA GLU A 220 -16.80 -3.15 9.59
C GLU A 220 -16.93 -2.09 8.48
N THR A 221 -17.89 -2.24 7.54
CA THR A 221 -18.16 -1.21 6.51
C THR A 221 -18.54 0.13 7.15
N LEU A 222 -19.43 0.11 8.14
CA LEU A 222 -19.84 1.33 8.85
C LEU A 222 -18.67 1.95 9.63
N ALA A 223 -17.87 1.13 10.32
CA ALA A 223 -16.70 1.58 11.05
C ALA A 223 -15.69 2.29 10.14
N GLN A 224 -15.38 1.68 8.99
CA GLN A 224 -14.48 2.25 8.00
C GLN A 224 -15.05 3.57 7.43
N THR A 225 -16.30 3.53 6.99
CA THR A 225 -16.95 4.69 6.34
C THR A 225 -17.09 5.87 7.29
N TRP A 226 -17.29 5.61 8.58
CA TRP A 226 -17.43 6.63 9.62
C TRP A 226 -16.11 6.95 10.32
N SER A 227 -14.97 6.49 9.81
CA SER A 227 -13.66 6.86 10.37
C SER A 227 -13.36 8.35 10.19
N GLU A 228 -12.41 8.89 10.99
CA GLU A 228 -11.95 10.27 10.79
C GLU A 228 -11.33 10.46 9.41
N HIS A 229 -10.55 9.48 8.95
CA HIS A 229 -9.92 9.47 7.64
C HIS A 229 -10.93 9.56 6.48
N CYS A 230 -12.06 8.85 6.55
CA CYS A 230 -13.06 8.88 5.46
C CYS A 230 -14.00 10.10 5.57
N VAL A 231 -14.52 10.40 6.75
CA VAL A 231 -15.54 11.47 6.92
C VAL A 231 -14.93 12.86 7.01
N HIS A 232 -13.70 12.95 7.51
CA HIS A 232 -13.04 14.20 7.89
C HIS A 232 -13.84 14.95 8.97
N LYS A 233 -14.16 14.30 10.10
CA LYS A 233 -15.10 14.85 11.10
C LYS A 233 -14.56 16.14 11.70
N THR A 234 -13.25 16.24 11.94
CA THR A 234 -12.60 17.47 12.42
C THR A 234 -12.80 18.63 11.44
N PHE A 235 -12.66 18.37 10.14
CA PHE A 235 -12.87 19.38 9.10
C PHE A 235 -14.33 19.80 8.94
N ARG A 236 -15.27 18.94 9.34
CA ARG A 236 -16.72 19.21 9.32
C ARG A 236 -17.26 19.66 10.68
N ALA A 237 -16.41 19.73 11.71
CA ALA A 237 -16.84 20.04 13.06
C ALA A 237 -17.28 21.51 13.17
N LEU A 238 -18.20 21.73 14.11
CA LEU A 238 -18.52 23.05 14.60
C LEU A 238 -17.46 23.47 15.62
N VAL A 239 -16.68 24.51 15.31
CA VAL A 239 -15.56 24.97 16.13
C VAL A 239 -15.91 26.30 16.80
N GLU A 240 -15.82 26.34 18.13
CA GLU A 240 -15.78 27.60 18.89
C GLU A 240 -14.33 28.06 19.03
N TYR A 241 -13.91 29.03 18.22
CA TYR A 241 -12.57 29.58 18.26
C TYR A 241 -12.51 30.81 19.17
N ARG A 242 -11.50 30.85 20.05
CA ARG A 242 -11.22 31.98 20.95
C ARG A 242 -9.72 32.26 20.97
N GLU A 243 -9.34 33.48 20.64
CA GLU A 243 -7.95 33.96 20.63
C GLU A 243 -7.72 34.92 21.80
N TYR A 244 -6.61 34.74 22.51
CA TYR A 244 -6.25 35.57 23.66
C TYR A 244 -4.87 36.19 23.49
N GLU A 245 -4.75 37.46 23.83
CA GLU A 245 -3.47 38.15 24.00
C GLU A 245 -3.24 38.39 25.50
N GLY A 246 -2.37 37.58 26.10
CA GLY A 246 -2.30 37.45 27.56
C GLY A 246 -3.61 36.86 28.10
N SER A 247 -4.29 37.58 28.98
CA SER A 247 -5.60 37.18 29.52
C SER A 247 -6.79 37.81 28.78
N ARG A 248 -6.54 38.64 27.76
CA ARG A 248 -7.59 39.40 27.06
C ARG A 248 -8.07 38.61 25.86
N LEU A 249 -9.37 38.29 25.80
CA LEU A 249 -9.99 37.74 24.60
C LEU A 249 -9.95 38.79 23.49
N VAL A 250 -9.27 38.50 22.39
CA VAL A 250 -9.11 39.40 21.23
C VAL A 250 -9.96 39.00 20.04
N ARG A 251 -10.28 37.71 19.92
CA ARG A 251 -11.16 37.19 18.87
C ARG A 251 -12.00 36.06 19.41
N SER A 252 -13.27 36.02 19.03
CA SER A 252 -14.15 34.89 19.27
C SER A 252 -15.00 34.70 18.04
N GLU A 253 -15.04 33.49 17.50
CA GLU A 253 -15.86 33.16 16.34
C GLU A 253 -16.36 31.72 16.43
N ARG A 254 -17.48 31.47 15.75
CA ARG A 254 -18.04 30.15 15.59
C ARG A 254 -17.87 29.78 14.12
N ILE A 255 -17.12 28.71 13.87
CA ILE A 255 -16.79 28.22 12.53
C ILE A 255 -17.59 26.94 12.31
N ASP A 256 -18.41 26.91 11.26
CA ASP A 256 -19.22 25.74 10.90
C ASP A 256 -18.51 24.99 9.77
N GLY A 257 -17.68 24.02 10.13
CA GLY A 257 -16.82 23.27 9.21
C GLY A 257 -15.63 24.08 8.71
N LEU A 258 -14.41 23.64 9.05
CA LEU A 258 -13.16 24.22 8.57
C LEU A 258 -13.02 24.11 7.04
N LEU A 259 -13.40 22.95 6.47
CA LEU A 259 -13.34 22.70 5.03
C LEU A 259 -14.22 23.69 4.26
N ASP A 260 -15.48 23.79 4.66
CA ASP A 260 -16.46 24.60 3.94
C ASP A 260 -16.17 26.09 4.14
N THR A 261 -15.83 26.50 5.36
CA THR A 261 -15.58 27.92 5.71
C THR A 261 -14.31 28.48 5.08
N PHE A 262 -13.21 27.73 5.06
CA PHE A 262 -11.91 28.29 4.65
C PHE A 262 -11.40 27.81 3.30
N ILE A 263 -11.76 26.60 2.87
CA ILE A 263 -11.24 26.01 1.63
C ILE A 263 -12.28 26.11 0.52
N ARG A 264 -13.48 25.55 0.74
CA ARG A 264 -14.57 25.58 -0.27
C ARG A 264 -15.01 27.01 -0.55
N ALA A 265 -15.30 27.80 0.48
CA ALA A 265 -15.74 29.18 0.29
C ALA A 265 -14.71 30.05 -0.45
N ALA A 266 -13.41 29.79 -0.28
CA ALA A 266 -12.38 30.49 -1.04
C ALA A 266 -12.45 30.13 -2.54
N THR A 267 -12.55 28.84 -2.86
CA THR A 267 -12.71 28.36 -4.24
C THR A 267 -13.99 28.88 -4.88
N GLU A 268 -15.13 28.82 -4.17
CA GLU A 268 -16.43 29.30 -4.65
C GLU A 268 -16.46 30.81 -4.84
N ARG A 269 -15.78 31.58 -3.97
CA ARG A 269 -15.68 33.04 -4.11
C ARG A 269 -14.84 33.43 -5.32
N ILE A 270 -13.76 32.71 -5.61
CA ILE A 270 -12.94 32.95 -6.79
C ILE A 270 -13.72 32.57 -8.06
N ALA A 271 -14.47 31.46 -8.00
CA ALA A 271 -15.31 30.94 -9.10
C ALA A 271 -14.57 30.97 -10.46
N ALA A 272 -13.31 30.56 -10.47
CA ALA A 272 -12.49 30.64 -11.67
C ALA A 272 -13.12 29.80 -12.79
N PRO A 273 -13.32 30.37 -14.00
CA PRO A 273 -14.09 29.72 -15.06
C PRO A 273 -13.40 28.47 -15.65
N TRP A 274 -12.11 28.32 -15.39
CA TRP A 274 -11.32 27.15 -15.80
C TRP A 274 -11.37 26.01 -14.78
N VAL A 275 -11.98 26.15 -13.61
CA VAL A 275 -12.16 25.02 -12.67
C VAL A 275 -13.33 24.17 -13.14
N ARG A 276 -13.06 22.90 -13.49
CA ARG A 276 -14.04 21.94 -14.04
C ARG A 276 -14.61 21.03 -12.96
N SER A 277 -13.76 20.55 -12.05
CA SER A 277 -14.19 19.78 -10.88
C SER A 277 -13.37 20.16 -9.65
N ALA A 278 -14.06 20.38 -8.54
CA ALA A 278 -13.48 20.60 -7.23
C ALA A 278 -14.40 20.00 -6.16
N PHE A 279 -13.84 19.28 -5.19
CA PHE A 279 -14.56 18.66 -4.07
C PHE A 279 -15.64 17.62 -4.45
N ALA A 280 -15.59 17.05 -5.65
CA ALA A 280 -16.59 16.10 -6.15
C ALA A 280 -16.00 14.78 -6.65
N ASP A 281 -14.75 14.79 -7.12
CA ASP A 281 -14.05 13.65 -7.71
C ASP A 281 -12.70 13.42 -6.98
N ASN A 282 -12.03 12.32 -7.33
CA ASN A 282 -10.78 11.86 -6.72
C ASN A 282 -9.63 12.86 -6.89
N ALA A 283 -9.69 13.72 -7.91
CA ALA A 283 -8.74 14.80 -8.17
C ALA A 283 -9.45 16.10 -8.56
N GLY A 284 -8.81 17.24 -8.32
CA GLY A 284 -9.27 18.53 -8.85
C GLY A 284 -8.94 18.62 -10.34
N ILE A 285 -9.87 19.13 -11.15
CA ILE A 285 -9.73 19.22 -12.62
C ILE A 285 -9.87 20.67 -13.08
N ILE A 286 -8.95 21.12 -13.92
CA ILE A 286 -8.99 22.44 -14.57
C ILE A 286 -8.90 22.32 -16.10
N ASP A 287 -9.50 23.27 -16.80
CA ASP A 287 -9.25 23.53 -18.21
C ASP A 287 -7.84 24.11 -18.39
N PHE A 288 -7.07 23.53 -19.32
CA PHE A 288 -5.71 23.98 -19.60
C PHE A 288 -5.62 24.86 -20.85
N ASP A 289 -6.19 24.40 -21.96
CA ASP A 289 -6.03 25.04 -23.27
C ASP A 289 -7.30 24.99 -24.16
N GLY A 290 -8.45 24.58 -23.63
CA GLY A 290 -9.69 24.41 -24.39
C GLY A 290 -9.78 23.09 -25.17
N ALA A 291 -8.74 22.25 -25.16
CA ALA A 291 -8.74 20.91 -25.75
C ALA A 291 -8.39 19.84 -24.70
N HIS A 292 -7.60 20.19 -23.70
CA HIS A 292 -7.13 19.34 -22.63
C HIS A 292 -7.53 19.88 -21.25
N GLU A 293 -7.60 18.96 -20.30
CA GLU A 293 -7.78 19.22 -18.88
C GLU A 293 -6.56 18.71 -18.12
N LEU A 294 -6.21 19.41 -17.05
CA LEU A 294 -5.23 18.97 -16.07
C LEU A 294 -5.93 18.54 -14.80
N SER A 295 -5.56 17.37 -14.29
CA SER A 295 -5.96 16.90 -12.97
C SER A 295 -4.80 17.00 -11.99
N PHE A 296 -5.11 17.32 -10.73
CA PHE A 296 -4.11 17.43 -9.67
C PHE A 296 -4.66 16.86 -8.36
N LYS A 297 -3.84 16.04 -7.70
CA LYS A 297 -4.16 15.45 -6.39
C LYS A 297 -2.89 15.33 -5.56
N VAL A 298 -3.03 15.59 -4.26
CA VAL A 298 -1.99 15.41 -3.24
C VAL A 298 -2.62 14.70 -2.06
N GLU A 299 -1.90 13.72 -1.52
CA GLU A 299 -2.25 12.97 -0.32
C GLU A 299 -1.06 12.91 0.64
N THR A 300 -1.30 12.31 1.80
CA THR A 300 -0.26 12.05 2.79
C THR A 300 -0.22 10.58 3.16
N HIS A 301 0.98 10.03 3.35
CA HIS A 301 1.17 8.65 3.80
C HIS A 301 2.07 8.56 5.04
N ASN A 302 1.77 9.39 6.03
CA ASN A 302 2.61 9.66 7.21
C ASN A 302 2.80 8.42 8.11
N HIS A 303 1.71 7.91 8.68
CA HIS A 303 1.76 6.81 9.65
C HIS A 303 2.36 5.52 9.05
N PRO A 304 1.99 5.08 7.83
CA PRO A 304 2.64 3.93 7.21
C PRO A 304 4.14 4.17 6.99
N SER A 305 4.53 5.36 6.55
CA SER A 305 5.94 5.70 6.32
C SER A 305 6.77 5.81 7.61
N ALA A 306 6.15 6.08 8.76
CA ALA A 306 6.81 6.03 10.06
C ALA A 306 7.22 4.59 10.45
N LEU A 307 6.41 3.62 10.04
CA LEU A 307 6.51 2.21 10.42
C LEU A 307 7.28 1.37 9.40
N GLU A 308 7.02 1.58 8.12
CA GLU A 308 7.68 0.93 6.99
C GLU A 308 7.89 1.98 5.89
N PRO A 309 9.02 2.70 5.94
CA PRO A 309 9.25 3.88 5.12
C PRO A 309 9.17 3.64 3.61
N PHE A 310 9.67 2.50 3.12
CA PHE A 310 9.67 2.18 1.70
C PHE A 310 8.25 1.98 1.16
N GLY A 311 7.54 0.99 1.68
CA GLY A 311 6.18 0.62 1.31
C GLY A 311 5.17 1.72 1.61
N GLY A 312 5.35 2.44 2.72
CA GLY A 312 4.56 3.62 3.05
C GLY A 312 4.65 4.69 1.96
N ALA A 313 5.84 5.13 1.57
CA ALA A 313 5.97 6.15 0.54
C ALA A 313 5.63 5.64 -0.87
N ASN A 314 6.01 4.39 -1.16
CA ASN A 314 5.72 3.68 -2.41
C ASN A 314 4.20 3.66 -2.67
N THR A 315 3.41 3.19 -1.70
CA THR A 315 1.94 3.15 -1.83
C THR A 315 1.29 4.54 -1.77
N GLY A 316 1.91 5.52 -1.10
CA GLY A 316 1.49 6.92 -1.17
C GLY A 316 1.58 7.51 -2.58
N VAL A 317 2.66 7.22 -3.33
CA VAL A 317 2.77 7.61 -4.74
C VAL A 317 1.76 6.84 -5.60
N GLY A 318 1.64 5.53 -5.42
CA GLY A 318 0.65 4.72 -6.14
C GLY A 318 -0.79 5.22 -5.93
N GLY A 319 -1.16 5.59 -4.71
CA GLY A 319 -2.47 6.16 -4.40
C GLY A 319 -2.82 7.39 -5.24
N VAL A 320 -1.96 8.41 -5.22
CA VAL A 320 -2.20 9.63 -6.00
C VAL A 320 -2.11 9.41 -7.51
N VAL A 321 -1.32 8.43 -7.97
CA VAL A 321 -1.31 8.03 -9.37
C VAL A 321 -2.64 7.40 -9.75
N ARG A 322 -3.21 6.51 -8.91
CA ARG A 322 -4.55 5.95 -9.13
C ARG A 322 -5.65 6.97 -9.06
N ASP A 323 -5.59 7.98 -8.20
CA ASP A 323 -6.57 9.07 -8.20
C ASP A 323 -6.64 9.77 -9.57
N ILE A 324 -5.47 10.00 -10.18
CA ILE A 324 -5.37 10.60 -11.52
C ILE A 324 -5.92 9.66 -12.59
N ILE A 325 -5.68 8.34 -12.47
CA ILE A 325 -6.30 7.33 -13.34
C ILE A 325 -7.82 7.28 -13.12
N GLY A 326 -8.29 7.49 -11.89
CA GLY A 326 -9.70 7.50 -11.47
C GLY A 326 -10.50 8.68 -12.02
N VAL A 327 -9.81 9.72 -12.51
CA VAL A 327 -10.43 10.77 -13.33
C VAL A 327 -10.13 10.62 -14.82
N SER A 328 -9.79 9.40 -15.25
CA SER A 328 -9.50 9.02 -16.63
C SER A 328 -8.33 9.80 -17.26
N ALA A 329 -7.43 10.36 -16.47
CA ALA A 329 -6.28 11.13 -16.95
C ALA A 329 -5.01 10.27 -17.02
N ARG A 330 -4.08 10.65 -17.90
CA ARG A 330 -2.74 10.06 -17.94
C ARG A 330 -1.85 10.81 -16.94
N PRO A 331 -1.30 10.15 -15.92
CA PRO A 331 -0.26 10.73 -15.06
C PRO A 331 0.95 11.19 -15.86
N ILE A 332 1.45 12.39 -15.60
CA ILE A 332 2.59 12.97 -16.32
C ILE A 332 3.72 13.48 -15.42
N ALA A 333 3.43 13.78 -14.15
CA ALA A 333 4.43 14.27 -13.21
C ALA A 333 4.00 14.03 -11.76
N ASN A 334 4.96 13.66 -10.92
CA ASN A 334 4.80 13.56 -9.47
C ASN A 334 5.41 14.78 -8.77
N THR A 335 4.99 15.02 -7.54
CA THR A 335 5.58 15.99 -6.62
C THR A 335 5.57 15.47 -5.19
N ASP A 336 6.54 15.87 -4.37
CA ASP A 336 6.64 15.44 -2.98
C ASP A 336 7.03 16.55 -2.01
N VAL A 337 6.48 16.52 -0.80
CA VAL A 337 6.98 17.34 0.31
C VAL A 337 7.25 16.40 1.47
N LEU A 338 8.50 16.37 1.93
CA LEU A 338 8.99 15.39 2.88
C LEU A 338 9.50 16.09 4.13
N CYS A 339 8.98 15.70 5.29
CA CYS A 339 9.41 16.21 6.58
C CYS A 339 9.94 15.07 7.46
N PHE A 340 11.19 15.19 7.92
CA PHE A 340 11.86 14.17 8.72
C PHE A 340 12.47 14.75 10.00
N GLY A 341 12.75 13.87 10.97
CA GLY A 341 13.57 14.22 12.13
C GLY A 341 15.03 14.54 11.77
N PRO A 342 15.80 15.17 12.68
CA PRO A 342 17.22 15.41 12.48
C PRO A 342 18.01 14.11 12.20
N GLN A 343 18.96 14.19 11.28
CA GLN A 343 19.64 13.02 10.72
C GLN A 343 20.84 12.55 11.57
N ASP A 344 21.25 13.34 12.54
CA ASP A 344 22.39 13.13 13.44
C ASP A 344 21.95 12.80 14.88
N LEU A 345 20.67 12.48 15.08
CA LEU A 345 20.16 12.08 16.39
C LEU A 345 20.89 10.83 16.92
N PRO A 346 21.35 10.83 18.18
CA PRO A 346 21.83 9.61 18.81
C PRO A 346 20.73 8.55 18.89
N PHE A 347 21.03 7.30 18.57
CA PHE A 347 20.06 6.20 18.68
C PHE A 347 19.45 6.10 20.08
N SER A 348 20.23 6.40 21.12
CA SER A 348 19.80 6.38 22.53
C SER A 348 18.77 7.45 22.90
N SER A 349 18.59 8.49 22.08
CA SER A 349 17.57 9.53 22.33
C SER A 349 16.23 9.24 21.66
N LEU A 350 16.13 8.18 20.86
CA LEU A 350 14.89 7.83 20.17
C LEU A 350 13.87 7.21 21.13
N PRO A 351 12.57 7.58 21.02
CA PRO A 351 11.52 6.89 21.74
C PRO A 351 11.46 5.39 21.37
N PRO A 352 11.07 4.51 22.30
CA PRO A 352 10.89 3.08 21.99
C PRO A 352 9.92 2.85 20.83
N GLY A 353 10.34 2.06 19.84
CA GLY A 353 9.53 1.72 18.66
C GLY A 353 9.63 2.71 17.50
N VAL A 354 10.36 3.83 17.64
CA VAL A 354 10.59 4.81 16.56
C VAL A 354 11.80 4.39 15.71
N LEU A 355 11.63 4.38 14.40
CA LEU A 355 12.73 4.20 13.46
C LEU A 355 13.64 5.44 13.44
N HIS A 356 14.94 5.23 13.27
CA HIS A 356 15.89 6.33 13.16
C HIS A 356 15.55 7.23 11.96
N PRO A 357 15.53 8.58 12.08
CA PRO A 357 15.14 9.47 10.98
C PRO A 357 15.91 9.29 9.68
N ARG A 358 17.19 8.88 9.74
CA ARG A 358 17.96 8.46 8.55
C ARG A 358 17.34 7.28 7.80
N ARG A 359 16.94 6.24 8.54
CA ARG A 359 16.30 5.05 7.95
C ARG A 359 14.95 5.42 7.33
N VAL A 360 14.19 6.29 7.99
CA VAL A 360 12.92 6.80 7.47
C VAL A 360 13.15 7.60 6.18
N CYS A 361 14.09 8.55 6.19
CA CYS A 361 14.44 9.36 5.02
C CYS A 361 14.86 8.51 3.82
N SER A 362 15.87 7.63 3.99
CA SER A 362 16.36 6.77 2.91
C SER A 362 15.26 5.86 2.35
N GLY A 363 14.45 5.25 3.23
CA GLY A 363 13.39 4.34 2.81
C GLY A 363 12.25 5.07 2.08
N VAL A 364 11.82 6.24 2.56
CA VAL A 364 10.80 7.06 1.88
C VAL A 364 11.26 7.46 0.47
N ILE A 365 12.48 7.98 0.34
CA ILE A 365 13.05 8.38 -0.96
C ILE A 365 13.10 7.18 -1.91
N ALA A 366 13.61 6.04 -1.44
CA ALA A 366 13.66 4.81 -2.24
C ALA A 366 12.27 4.32 -2.65
N GLY A 367 11.26 4.46 -1.78
CA GLY A 367 9.88 4.09 -2.08
C GLY A 367 9.24 4.94 -3.18
N ILE A 368 9.45 6.26 -3.12
CA ILE A 368 9.00 7.23 -4.14
C ILE A 368 9.69 6.97 -5.47
N GLU A 369 11.02 6.79 -5.44
CA GLU A 369 11.82 6.48 -6.61
C GLU A 369 11.36 5.19 -7.29
N ASP A 370 11.15 4.12 -6.52
CA ASP A 370 10.75 2.82 -7.05
C ASP A 370 9.42 2.88 -7.80
N TYR A 371 8.41 3.55 -7.22
CA TYR A 371 7.09 3.65 -7.84
C TYR A 371 7.12 4.55 -9.07
N GLY A 372 7.67 5.77 -8.94
CA GLY A 372 7.74 6.74 -10.03
C GLY A 372 8.52 6.22 -11.23
N ASN A 373 9.70 5.63 -11.00
CA ASN A 373 10.57 5.12 -12.07
C ASN A 373 9.91 3.97 -12.83
N LYS A 374 9.32 3.00 -12.13
CA LYS A 374 8.67 1.85 -12.79
C LYS A 374 7.38 2.23 -13.51
N MET A 375 6.66 3.24 -13.03
CA MET A 375 5.53 3.83 -13.75
C MET A 375 5.97 4.67 -14.96
N GLY A 376 7.22 5.15 -14.95
CA GLY A 376 7.74 6.09 -15.93
C GLY A 376 7.21 7.51 -15.75
N ILE A 377 6.97 7.92 -14.49
CA ILE A 377 6.45 9.23 -14.12
C ILE A 377 7.54 9.98 -13.34
N PRO A 378 8.06 11.11 -13.85
CA PRO A 378 9.10 11.87 -13.16
C PRO A 378 8.54 12.61 -11.95
N THR A 379 9.28 12.63 -10.83
CA THR A 379 9.05 13.58 -9.73
C THR A 379 9.74 14.90 -10.07
N VAL A 380 8.96 15.94 -10.35
CA VAL A 380 9.47 17.19 -10.98
C VAL A 380 9.59 18.37 -10.02
N ASN A 381 9.02 18.26 -8.83
CA ASN A 381 9.00 19.34 -7.83
C ASN A 381 8.87 18.77 -6.43
N GLY A 382 9.44 19.45 -5.44
CA GLY A 382 9.25 19.07 -4.06
C GLY A 382 10.03 19.90 -3.05
N ALA A 383 9.98 19.48 -1.78
CA ALA A 383 10.75 20.08 -0.70
C ALA A 383 11.10 19.05 0.39
N ILE A 384 12.23 19.24 1.06
CA ILE A 384 12.63 18.45 2.23
C ILE A 384 12.85 19.38 3.42
N LEU A 385 12.21 19.07 4.55
CA LEU A 385 12.35 19.78 5.81
C LEU A 385 12.84 18.83 6.92
N PHE A 386 13.81 19.28 7.71
CA PHE A 386 14.26 18.56 8.89
C PHE A 386 13.89 19.34 10.16
N ASP A 387 13.11 18.73 11.05
CA ASP A 387 12.70 19.34 12.32
C ASP A 387 12.52 18.26 13.42
N PRO A 388 12.94 18.50 14.68
CA PRO A 388 12.74 17.57 15.78
C PRO A 388 11.29 17.08 15.97
N GLY A 389 10.29 17.89 15.62
CA GLY A 389 8.87 17.55 15.66
C GLY A 389 8.47 16.35 14.78
N TYR A 390 9.28 16.03 13.76
CA TYR A 390 9.04 14.92 12.83
C TYR A 390 9.86 13.66 13.15
N THR A 391 10.44 13.57 14.36
CA THR A 391 11.29 12.43 14.74
C THR A 391 10.52 11.11 14.81
N ALA A 392 9.32 11.14 15.40
CA ALA A 392 8.50 9.93 15.58
C ALA A 392 7.51 9.69 14.43
N ASN A 393 7.05 10.77 13.78
CA ASN A 393 6.11 10.71 12.68
C ASN A 393 6.57 11.66 11.56
N PRO A 394 7.05 11.14 10.42
CA PRO A 394 7.40 11.97 9.28
C PRO A 394 6.12 12.53 8.63
N LEU A 395 6.27 13.60 7.84
CA LEU A 395 5.23 13.96 6.88
C LEU A 395 5.70 13.56 5.48
N VAL A 396 4.88 12.78 4.79
CA VAL A 396 5.17 12.28 3.45
C VAL A 396 3.99 12.68 2.58
N PHE A 397 4.11 13.84 1.94
CA PHE A 397 3.14 14.31 0.96
C PHE A 397 3.53 13.77 -0.41
N CYS A 398 2.62 13.06 -1.06
CA CYS A 398 2.77 12.59 -2.43
C CYS A 398 1.72 13.28 -3.30
N GLY A 399 2.09 13.76 -4.47
CA GLY A 399 1.16 14.36 -5.41
C GLY A 399 1.41 13.93 -6.84
N CYS A 400 0.37 13.99 -7.66
CA CYS A 400 0.42 13.64 -9.07
C CYS A 400 -0.38 14.63 -9.92
N VAL A 401 0.14 14.93 -11.10
CA VAL A 401 -0.49 15.72 -12.15
C VAL A 401 -0.86 14.78 -13.30
N GLY A 402 -2.09 14.91 -13.80
CA GLY A 402 -2.56 14.20 -14.98
C GLY A 402 -3.01 15.12 -16.10
N ILE A 403 -3.05 14.57 -17.32
CA ILE A 403 -3.62 15.23 -18.49
C ILE A 403 -4.64 14.32 -19.19
N ALA A 404 -5.75 14.90 -19.63
CA ALA A 404 -6.77 14.22 -20.44
C ALA A 404 -7.32 15.14 -21.52
N PRO A 405 -7.80 14.61 -22.66
CA PRO A 405 -8.70 15.35 -23.53
C PRO A 405 -9.97 15.76 -22.77
N GLN A 406 -10.50 16.94 -23.08
CA GLN A 406 -11.70 17.48 -22.41
C GLN A 406 -12.90 16.52 -22.48
N GLY A 407 -13.59 16.36 -21.34
CA GLY A 407 -14.88 15.66 -21.28
C GLY A 407 -14.81 14.14 -21.34
N LEU A 408 -13.63 13.55 -21.15
CA LEU A 408 -13.45 12.09 -21.11
C LEU A 408 -13.55 11.49 -19.71
N HIS A 409 -13.58 12.30 -18.64
CA HIS A 409 -13.88 11.81 -17.30
C HIS A 409 -15.30 11.25 -17.23
N ARG A 410 -15.45 10.02 -16.74
CA ARG A 410 -16.73 9.31 -16.60
C ARG A 410 -16.96 8.96 -15.14
N ASN A 411 -18.04 9.48 -14.56
CA ASN A 411 -18.42 9.29 -13.16
C ASN A 411 -19.95 9.09 -12.97
N ASP A 412 -20.62 8.58 -14.01
CA ASP A 412 -22.08 8.43 -14.06
C ASP A 412 -22.46 6.96 -14.21
N ALA A 413 -22.29 6.17 -13.14
CA ALA A 413 -22.70 4.77 -13.11
C ALA A 413 -24.22 4.64 -13.30
N ARG A 414 -24.65 3.66 -14.10
CA ARG A 414 -26.05 3.49 -14.51
C ARG A 414 -26.60 2.15 -14.07
N PRO A 415 -27.92 2.05 -13.82
CA PRO A 415 -28.55 0.75 -13.57
C PRO A 415 -28.29 -0.22 -14.72
N GLY A 416 -27.84 -1.43 -14.38
CA GLY A 416 -27.51 -2.49 -15.35
C GLY A 416 -26.06 -2.50 -15.83
N ASP A 417 -25.25 -1.49 -15.48
CA ASP A 417 -23.80 -1.57 -15.68
C ASP A 417 -23.21 -2.71 -14.84
N ARG A 418 -22.20 -3.39 -15.38
CA ARG A 418 -21.46 -4.44 -14.68
C ARG A 418 -20.32 -3.81 -13.88
N VAL A 419 -20.09 -4.32 -12.67
CA VAL A 419 -18.98 -3.87 -11.82
C VAL A 419 -17.76 -4.75 -12.09
N LEU A 420 -16.73 -4.16 -12.68
CA LEU A 420 -15.45 -4.82 -12.96
C LEU A 420 -14.38 -4.32 -11.99
N VAL A 421 -13.61 -5.24 -11.43
CA VAL A 421 -12.35 -4.95 -10.73
C VAL A 421 -11.21 -5.32 -11.66
N ILE A 422 -10.27 -4.40 -11.87
CA ILE A 422 -9.07 -4.63 -12.67
C ILE A 422 -7.80 -4.37 -11.86
N GLY A 423 -6.74 -5.09 -12.19
CA GLY A 423 -5.41 -4.90 -11.62
C GLY A 423 -5.04 -5.90 -10.52
N GLY A 424 -4.63 -5.39 -9.36
CA GLY A 424 -4.08 -6.18 -8.25
C GLY A 424 -5.07 -7.18 -7.63
N ARG A 425 -4.54 -8.26 -7.05
CA ARG A 425 -5.31 -9.26 -6.28
C ARG A 425 -5.56 -8.80 -4.85
N THR A 426 -6.64 -9.28 -4.25
CA THR A 426 -7.06 -8.93 -2.89
C THR A 426 -6.38 -9.82 -1.83
N GLY A 427 -5.68 -9.23 -0.87
CA GLY A 427 -5.10 -9.88 0.32
C GLY A 427 -5.57 -9.23 1.64
N ARG A 428 -4.98 -9.62 2.78
CA ARG A 428 -5.14 -8.93 4.08
C ARG A 428 -4.26 -7.68 4.17
N ASP A 429 -4.37 -6.83 3.16
CA ASP A 429 -3.55 -5.63 3.03
C ASP A 429 -4.36 -4.43 3.50
N GLY A 430 -3.79 -3.60 4.39
CA GLY A 430 -4.39 -2.36 4.89
C GLY A 430 -5.73 -2.54 5.62
N LEU A 431 -6.03 -3.74 6.11
CA LEU A 431 -7.23 -3.92 6.93
C LEU A 431 -7.12 -3.03 8.17
N HIS A 432 -8.18 -2.27 8.43
CA HIS A 432 -8.20 -1.24 9.47
C HIS A 432 -7.22 -0.08 9.23
N GLY A 433 -6.74 0.14 7.99
CA GLY A 433 -5.80 1.22 7.65
C GLY A 433 -6.37 2.62 7.94
N ALA A 434 -7.61 2.89 7.53
CA ALA A 434 -8.27 4.17 7.82
C ALA A 434 -8.62 4.35 9.31
N THR A 435 -9.04 3.29 10.00
CA THR A 435 -9.32 3.35 11.45
C THR A 435 -8.03 3.47 12.27
N PHE A 436 -6.92 2.90 11.79
CA PHE A 436 -5.59 2.97 12.38
C PHE A 436 -4.92 4.34 12.16
N SER A 437 -4.98 4.89 10.95
CA SER A 437 -4.46 6.24 10.65
C SER A 437 -5.19 7.35 11.40
N SER A 438 -6.40 7.04 11.90
CA SER A 438 -7.20 7.90 12.78
C SER A 438 -6.84 7.78 14.26
N ALA A 439 -5.92 6.88 14.66
CA ALA A 439 -5.53 6.62 16.04
C ALA A 439 -4.12 7.12 16.37
N GLU A 440 -3.85 7.42 17.65
CA GLU A 440 -2.50 7.80 18.10
C GLU A 440 -1.53 6.60 18.04
N LEU A 441 -0.31 6.85 17.53
CA LEU A 441 0.79 5.89 17.57
C LEU A 441 1.22 5.62 19.02
N THR A 442 0.93 4.42 19.52
CA THR A 442 1.41 3.96 20.82
C THR A 442 2.21 2.65 20.69
N HIS A 443 3.05 2.33 21.66
CA HIS A 443 3.86 1.10 21.65
C HIS A 443 3.02 -0.19 21.52
N GLN A 444 1.74 -0.17 21.90
CA GLN A 444 0.83 -1.31 21.78
C GLN A 444 0.24 -1.48 20.37
N THR A 445 0.26 -0.43 19.54
CA THR A 445 -0.30 -0.44 18.19
C THR A 445 0.63 -1.06 17.15
N GLY A 446 1.94 -1.12 17.40
CA GLY A 446 2.94 -1.63 16.43
C GLY A 446 2.74 -3.11 16.02
N ALA A 447 2.32 -3.98 16.94
CA ALA A 447 2.04 -5.39 16.62
C ALA A 447 0.71 -5.58 15.86
N LEU A 448 -0.22 -4.63 16.01
CA LEU A 448 -1.50 -4.58 15.29
C LEU A 448 -1.35 -3.90 13.92
N ALA A 449 -0.32 -3.06 13.74
CA ALA A 449 -0.01 -2.32 12.52
C ALA A 449 0.61 -3.17 11.39
N ALA A 450 0.97 -4.43 11.65
CA ALA A 450 1.51 -5.32 10.62
C ALA A 450 0.53 -5.55 9.46
N GLY A 451 -0.78 -5.40 9.69
CA GLY A 451 -1.80 -5.44 8.64
C GLY A 451 -1.99 -4.12 7.87
N ALA A 452 -1.48 -3.00 8.40
CA ALA A 452 -1.66 -1.66 7.81
C ALA A 452 -0.59 -1.30 6.76
N VAL A 453 0.56 -1.97 6.81
CA VAL A 453 1.69 -1.68 5.94
C VAL A 453 1.61 -2.51 4.67
N GLN A 454 1.74 -1.85 3.53
CA GLN A 454 1.61 -2.46 2.20
C GLN A 454 2.83 -2.15 1.35
N ILE A 455 3.17 -3.06 0.45
CA ILE A 455 4.17 -2.86 -0.61
C ILE A 455 3.41 -2.83 -1.93
N GLY A 456 3.59 -1.76 -2.70
CA GLY A 456 2.97 -1.62 -4.01
C GLY A 456 3.64 -2.47 -5.08
N ASN A 457 2.93 -2.66 -6.19
CA ASN A 457 3.42 -3.28 -7.42
C ASN A 457 3.24 -2.30 -8.60
N PRO A 458 4.17 -1.35 -8.79
CA PRO A 458 4.06 -0.31 -9.81
C PRO A 458 3.96 -0.87 -11.24
N ILE A 459 4.51 -2.05 -11.50
CA ILE A 459 4.44 -2.69 -12.82
C ILE A 459 2.98 -3.05 -13.14
N THR A 460 2.26 -3.63 -12.16
CA THR A 460 0.83 -3.91 -12.31
C THR A 460 0.03 -2.63 -12.56
N GLU A 461 0.30 -1.56 -11.81
CA GLU A 461 -0.39 -0.29 -12.01
C GLU A 461 -0.10 0.34 -13.38
N LYS A 462 1.12 0.18 -13.90
CA LYS A 462 1.47 0.63 -15.25
C LYS A 462 0.64 -0.08 -16.31
N LEU A 463 0.43 -1.38 -16.17
CA LEU A 463 -0.41 -2.16 -17.09
C LEU A 463 -1.89 -1.72 -16.97
N VAL A 464 -2.39 -1.51 -15.75
CA VAL A 464 -3.73 -0.97 -15.49
C VAL A 464 -3.94 0.39 -16.13
N LEU A 465 -2.99 1.31 -15.98
CA LEU A 465 -3.01 2.63 -16.63
C LEU A 465 -3.21 2.49 -18.15
N GLU A 466 -2.39 1.68 -18.82
CA GLU A 466 -2.51 1.53 -20.27
C GLU A 466 -3.80 0.83 -20.71
N ALA A 467 -4.40 -0.03 -19.86
CA ALA A 467 -5.70 -0.64 -20.11
C ALA A 467 -6.85 0.36 -19.94
N VAL A 468 -6.84 1.16 -18.86
CA VAL A 468 -7.85 2.19 -18.59
C VAL A 468 -7.87 3.24 -19.69
N LEU A 469 -6.71 3.72 -20.14
CA LEU A 469 -6.64 4.71 -21.20
C LEU A 469 -7.18 4.17 -22.53
N ALA A 470 -6.88 2.91 -22.86
CA ALA A 470 -7.43 2.27 -24.05
C ALA A 470 -8.96 2.07 -23.97
N ALA A 471 -9.48 1.73 -22.79
CA ALA A 471 -10.93 1.61 -22.56
C ALA A 471 -11.64 2.98 -22.60
N ARG A 472 -11.00 4.02 -22.04
CA ARG A 472 -11.46 5.41 -22.05
C ARG A 472 -11.61 5.93 -23.47
N ASP A 473 -10.57 5.79 -24.28
CA ASP A 473 -10.53 6.33 -25.65
C ASP A 473 -11.57 5.66 -26.57
N ARG A 474 -12.01 4.45 -26.20
CA ARG A 474 -13.11 3.71 -26.85
C ARG A 474 -14.48 3.94 -26.21
N GLY A 475 -14.57 4.71 -25.12
CA GLY A 475 -15.82 5.00 -24.42
C GLY A 475 -16.50 3.77 -23.81
N LEU A 476 -15.73 2.82 -23.26
CA LEU A 476 -16.25 1.51 -22.87
C LEU A 476 -16.88 1.45 -21.46
N TYR A 477 -16.68 2.46 -20.62
CA TYR A 477 -17.21 2.50 -19.25
C TYR A 477 -17.95 3.81 -18.96
N THR A 478 -18.85 3.76 -17.99
CA THR A 478 -19.73 4.86 -17.55
C THR A 478 -19.24 5.51 -16.26
N ALA A 479 -18.49 4.78 -15.45
CA ALA A 479 -17.78 5.29 -14.28
C ALA A 479 -16.48 4.52 -14.02
N ILE A 480 -15.52 5.19 -13.40
CA ILE A 480 -14.28 4.60 -12.87
C ILE A 480 -13.94 5.26 -11.54
N THR A 481 -13.32 4.51 -10.62
CA THR A 481 -12.73 5.03 -9.38
C THR A 481 -11.56 4.16 -8.94
N ASP A 482 -10.64 4.74 -8.17
CA ASP A 482 -9.61 3.96 -7.49
C ASP A 482 -10.20 3.10 -6.36
N CYS A 483 -9.46 2.07 -5.97
CA CYS A 483 -9.80 1.19 -4.84
C CYS A 483 -8.73 1.31 -3.75
N GLY A 484 -8.71 2.45 -3.08
CA GLY A 484 -7.82 2.78 -1.97
C GLY A 484 -8.39 2.46 -0.58
N ALA A 485 -8.49 3.50 0.26
CA ALA A 485 -8.94 3.39 1.65
C ALA A 485 -10.37 2.83 1.74
N GLY A 486 -10.58 1.79 2.54
CA GLY A 486 -11.84 1.06 2.64
C GLY A 486 -12.11 0.08 1.52
N GLY A 487 -11.21 -0.04 0.54
CA GLY A 487 -11.26 -1.07 -0.48
C GLY A 487 -12.53 -1.02 -1.33
N LEU A 488 -13.06 -2.21 -1.62
CA LEU A 488 -14.29 -2.34 -2.43
C LEU A 488 -15.50 -1.70 -1.73
N SER A 489 -15.50 -1.64 -0.40
CA SER A 489 -16.60 -1.03 0.36
C SER A 489 -16.80 0.45 0.04
N SER A 490 -15.72 1.22 -0.03
CA SER A 490 -15.75 2.63 -0.43
C SER A 490 -15.91 2.74 -1.94
N ALA A 491 -15.06 2.07 -2.73
CA ALA A 491 -15.06 2.22 -4.19
C ALA A 491 -16.42 1.88 -4.83
N VAL A 492 -17.00 0.74 -4.48
CA VAL A 492 -18.33 0.35 -4.98
C VAL A 492 -19.44 1.18 -4.32
N GLY A 493 -19.32 1.48 -3.02
CA GLY A 493 -20.32 2.27 -2.30
C GLY A 493 -20.47 3.68 -2.85
N GLU A 494 -19.37 4.34 -3.18
CA GLU A 494 -19.32 5.69 -3.73
C GLU A 494 -19.78 5.74 -5.18
N MET A 495 -19.32 4.79 -6.01
CA MET A 495 -19.76 4.63 -7.39
C MET A 495 -21.27 4.32 -7.47
N GLY A 496 -21.73 3.39 -6.63
CA GLY A 496 -23.12 2.93 -6.56
C GLY A 496 -24.06 3.84 -5.76
N ARG A 497 -23.58 4.94 -5.18
CA ARG A 497 -24.34 5.86 -4.30
C ARG A 497 -25.75 6.21 -4.79
N ARG A 498 -25.93 6.38 -6.10
CA ARG A 498 -27.20 6.81 -6.71
C ARG A 498 -28.06 5.66 -7.23
N VAL A 499 -27.45 4.52 -7.55
CA VAL A 499 -28.09 3.43 -8.31
C VAL A 499 -28.16 2.10 -7.53
N GLY A 500 -27.36 1.95 -6.47
CA GLY A 500 -27.14 0.69 -5.77
C GLY A 500 -26.09 -0.19 -6.48
N ALA A 501 -25.70 -1.30 -5.84
CA ALA A 501 -24.84 -2.33 -6.44
C ALA A 501 -25.06 -3.69 -5.74
N THR A 502 -24.90 -4.78 -6.48
CA THR A 502 -24.91 -6.16 -5.98
C THR A 502 -23.58 -6.83 -6.32
N ILE A 503 -22.79 -7.16 -5.29
CA ILE A 503 -21.44 -7.71 -5.45
C ILE A 503 -21.37 -9.17 -4.98
N GLN A 504 -20.71 -10.00 -5.78
CA GLN A 504 -20.39 -11.39 -5.51
C GLN A 504 -18.93 -11.50 -5.04
N LEU A 505 -18.72 -11.46 -3.72
CA LEU A 505 -17.38 -11.45 -3.12
C LEU A 505 -16.56 -12.71 -3.47
N GLU A 506 -17.21 -13.84 -3.74
CA GLU A 506 -16.57 -15.08 -4.16
C GLU A 506 -15.88 -14.99 -5.53
N ARG A 507 -16.23 -13.99 -6.34
CA ARG A 507 -15.59 -13.74 -7.64
C ARG A 507 -14.35 -12.87 -7.53
N VAL A 508 -14.16 -12.16 -6.42
CA VAL A 508 -13.03 -11.24 -6.25
C VAL A 508 -11.71 -12.03 -6.32
N PRO A 509 -10.75 -11.63 -7.17
CA PRO A 509 -9.47 -12.33 -7.28
C PRO A 509 -8.65 -12.14 -6.00
N LEU A 510 -8.17 -13.24 -5.41
CA LEU A 510 -7.46 -13.26 -4.12
C LEU A 510 -5.98 -13.63 -4.27
N LYS A 511 -5.11 -12.99 -3.48
CA LYS A 511 -3.68 -13.37 -3.38
C LYS A 511 -3.52 -14.77 -2.78
N TYR A 512 -4.34 -15.09 -1.79
CA TYR A 512 -4.38 -16.37 -1.10
C TYR A 512 -5.79 -16.66 -0.57
N GLN A 513 -6.08 -17.95 -0.38
CA GLN A 513 -7.37 -18.41 0.09
C GLN A 513 -7.55 -18.17 1.61
N GLY A 514 -8.80 -18.18 2.07
CA GLY A 514 -9.12 -18.11 3.51
C GLY A 514 -9.30 -16.70 4.08
N LEU A 515 -9.45 -15.69 3.22
CA LEU A 515 -9.97 -14.38 3.62
C LEU A 515 -11.44 -14.50 4.02
N ARG A 516 -11.83 -13.83 5.10
CA ARG A 516 -13.24 -13.66 5.47
C ARG A 516 -13.92 -12.69 4.51
N PRO A 517 -15.24 -12.77 4.31
CA PRO A 517 -15.96 -11.84 3.44
C PRO A 517 -15.69 -10.35 3.74
N TRP A 518 -15.65 -9.97 5.01
CA TRP A 518 -15.34 -8.58 5.39
C TRP A 518 -13.88 -8.21 5.06
N GLU A 519 -12.94 -9.15 5.19
CA GLU A 519 -11.54 -8.93 4.81
C GLU A 519 -11.43 -8.70 3.29
N ILE A 520 -12.18 -9.44 2.47
CA ILE A 520 -12.21 -9.22 1.02
C ILE A 520 -12.80 -7.85 0.68
N TRP A 521 -13.89 -7.50 1.36
CA TRP A 521 -14.66 -6.27 1.09
C TRP A 521 -13.93 -5.00 1.50
N LEU A 522 -13.24 -5.01 2.64
CA LEU A 522 -12.52 -3.86 3.19
C LEU A 522 -11.02 -3.85 2.90
N SER A 523 -10.47 -4.90 2.30
CA SER A 523 -9.06 -4.94 1.93
C SER A 523 -8.68 -3.70 1.11
N GLU A 524 -7.60 -3.04 1.52
CA GLU A 524 -7.03 -1.87 0.85
C GLU A 524 -5.86 -2.29 -0.07
N SER A 525 -5.88 -3.54 -0.56
CA SER A 525 -4.87 -4.04 -1.52
C SER A 525 -4.68 -3.07 -2.69
N GLN A 526 -3.43 -2.87 -3.07
CA GLN A 526 -3.02 -1.86 -4.03
C GLN A 526 -3.29 -2.26 -5.49
N GLU A 527 -3.08 -1.29 -6.38
CA GLU A 527 -3.19 -1.41 -7.85
C GLU A 527 -4.55 -1.86 -8.38
N ARG A 528 -5.63 -1.60 -7.64
CA ARG A 528 -7.00 -1.94 -8.06
C ARG A 528 -7.77 -0.71 -8.50
N MET A 529 -8.47 -0.84 -9.62
CA MET A 529 -9.46 0.11 -10.10
C MET A 529 -10.82 -0.59 -10.21
N VAL A 530 -11.90 0.14 -9.95
CA VAL A 530 -13.27 -0.34 -10.15
C VAL A 530 -13.90 0.43 -11.31
N LEU A 531 -14.57 -0.29 -12.21
CA LEU A 531 -15.25 0.27 -13.37
C LEU A 531 -16.73 -0.16 -13.38
N ALA A 532 -17.62 0.77 -13.73
CA ALA A 532 -18.98 0.47 -14.17
C ALA A 532 -18.98 0.38 -15.71
N VAL A 533 -19.36 -0.78 -16.24
CA VAL A 533 -19.22 -1.12 -17.67
C VAL A 533 -20.56 -1.59 -18.23
N PRO A 534 -21.11 -0.95 -19.27
CA PRO A 534 -22.31 -1.45 -19.93
C PRO A 534 -22.14 -2.92 -20.35
N PRO A 535 -23.16 -3.80 -20.18
CA PRO A 535 -23.03 -5.23 -20.46
C PRO A 535 -22.47 -5.57 -21.85
N GLU A 536 -22.83 -4.78 -22.87
CA GLU A 536 -22.36 -4.92 -24.25
C GLU A 536 -20.86 -4.62 -24.44
N HIS A 537 -20.23 -3.92 -23.49
CA HIS A 537 -18.82 -3.53 -23.54
C HIS A 537 -17.90 -4.39 -22.66
N VAL A 538 -18.46 -5.26 -21.81
CA VAL A 538 -17.68 -6.07 -20.86
C VAL A 538 -16.59 -6.87 -21.57
N GLU A 539 -16.94 -7.63 -22.61
CA GLU A 539 -15.95 -8.46 -23.32
C GLU A 539 -14.85 -7.61 -23.96
N ALA A 540 -15.19 -6.43 -24.50
CA ALA A 540 -14.21 -5.51 -25.06
C ALA A 540 -13.22 -4.98 -24.02
N VAL A 541 -13.68 -4.72 -22.79
CA VAL A 541 -12.80 -4.34 -21.67
C VAL A 541 -11.92 -5.52 -21.24
N LEU A 542 -12.49 -6.72 -21.14
CA LEU A 542 -11.73 -7.94 -20.81
C LEU A 542 -10.67 -8.27 -21.86
N GLU A 543 -10.96 -8.08 -23.15
CA GLU A 543 -10.00 -8.20 -24.24
C GLU A 543 -8.84 -7.21 -24.11
N ILE A 544 -9.13 -5.93 -23.82
CA ILE A 544 -8.08 -4.91 -23.58
C ILE A 544 -7.18 -5.31 -22.43
N CYS A 545 -7.77 -5.79 -21.33
CA CYS A 545 -7.04 -6.21 -20.13
C CYS A 545 -6.16 -7.43 -20.41
N ARG A 546 -6.71 -8.49 -21.04
CA ARG A 546 -5.95 -9.69 -21.44
C ARG A 546 -4.79 -9.34 -22.37
N ALA A 547 -4.99 -8.45 -23.33
CA ALA A 547 -3.94 -8.03 -24.27
C ALA A 547 -2.78 -7.25 -23.60
N ARG A 548 -2.95 -6.81 -22.35
CA ARG A 548 -1.97 -6.06 -21.55
C ARG A 548 -1.56 -6.80 -20.28
N ASP A 549 -1.88 -8.09 -20.16
CA ASP A 549 -1.63 -8.90 -18.97
C ASP A 549 -2.21 -8.30 -17.67
N VAL A 550 -3.35 -7.60 -17.77
CA VAL A 550 -4.12 -7.08 -16.62
C VAL A 550 -5.22 -8.08 -16.25
N GLU A 551 -5.23 -8.52 -15.00
CA GLU A 551 -6.33 -9.33 -14.46
C GLU A 551 -7.58 -8.44 -14.31
N ALA A 552 -8.72 -8.93 -14.81
CA ALA A 552 -9.98 -8.21 -14.80
C ALA A 552 -11.13 -9.19 -14.53
N THR A 553 -12.01 -8.85 -13.59
CA THR A 553 -13.10 -9.73 -13.15
C THR A 553 -14.40 -8.96 -13.00
N ASP A 554 -15.47 -9.46 -13.62
CA ASP A 554 -16.84 -9.04 -13.32
C ASP A 554 -17.27 -9.62 -11.97
N ILE A 555 -17.46 -8.73 -11.00
CA ILE A 555 -17.82 -9.08 -9.63
C ILE A 555 -19.29 -8.79 -9.31
N GLY A 556 -20.08 -8.23 -10.24
CA GLY A 556 -21.41 -7.76 -9.89
C GLY A 556 -22.07 -6.84 -10.90
N GLU A 557 -23.16 -6.23 -10.46
CA GLU A 557 -23.98 -5.25 -11.20
C GLU A 557 -24.32 -4.07 -10.31
#